data_AF-A0A1U7J1M5-F1
#
_entry.id   AF-A0A1U7J1M5-F1
#
_cell.length_a   1.000
_cell.length_b   1.000
_cell.length_c   1.000
_cell.angle_alpha   90.00
_cell.angle_beta   90.00
_cell.angle_gamma   90.00
#
_symmetry.space_group_name_H-M   'P 1'
#
loop_
_entity.id
_entity.type
_entity.pdbx_description
1 polymer ?
#
loop_
_entity_poly.entity_id
_entity_poly.type
_entity_poly.pdbx_seq_one_letter_code
_entity_poly.pdbx_strand_id
1 'polypeptide(L)'
;MTTAASSAQAPRAIAWRIKLLYDGDCPLCLREVNFLRKQDNGRGLIAFTDIAADDYSPEDNGGVDFATAMGRIHAVKADGTVIQNVDVFRQVYDVLGIGWIYAPTRWPLLGPLVDWVYGLWANWRLAVTGRPSLKTILAEREARLGKGCGNPAIGSDSEAVDESVANRCRI
;
A
#
# COMPACT_ATOMS: atom_id res chain seq x y z
N MET A 1 31.31 27.95 -23.11
CA MET A 1 29.96 27.48 -22.73
C MET A 1 30.12 26.08 -22.17
N THR A 2 30.13 25.94 -20.85
CA THR A 2 30.37 24.66 -20.17
C THR A 2 29.01 24.11 -19.75
N THR A 3 28.49 23.11 -20.46
CA THR A 3 27.25 22.42 -20.09
C THR A 3 27.59 21.37 -19.04
N ALA A 4 27.08 21.56 -17.82
CA ALA A 4 27.16 20.57 -16.75
C ALA A 4 26.23 19.40 -17.10
N ALA A 5 26.78 18.19 -17.15
CA ALA A 5 25.99 16.96 -17.28
C ALA A 5 25.28 16.67 -15.95
N SER A 6 23.95 16.58 -16.01
CA SER A 6 23.11 16.12 -14.90
C SER A 6 23.38 14.64 -14.64
N SER A 7 23.97 14.32 -13.50
CA SER A 7 24.21 12.95 -13.05
C SER A 7 22.88 12.27 -12.69
N ALA A 8 22.47 11.27 -13.46
CA ALA A 8 21.39 10.36 -13.08
C ALA A 8 21.85 9.55 -11.85
N GLN A 9 21.16 9.73 -10.72
CA GLN A 9 21.42 8.98 -9.49
C GLN A 9 21.11 7.49 -9.73
N ALA A 10 22.06 6.60 -9.43
CA ALA A 10 21.80 5.16 -9.43
C ALA A 10 20.72 4.82 -8.38
N PRO A 11 19.79 3.88 -8.65
CA PRO A 11 18.74 3.53 -7.70
C PRO A 11 19.38 3.04 -6.39
N ARG A 12 19.01 3.69 -5.28
CA ARG A 12 19.44 3.34 -3.93
C ARG A 12 19.10 1.86 -3.69
N ALA A 13 20.07 1.07 -3.23
CA ALA A 13 19.83 -0.34 -2.92
C ALA A 13 18.65 -0.45 -1.94
N ILE A 14 17.56 -1.07 -2.41
CA ILE A 14 16.34 -1.23 -1.63
C ILE A 14 16.64 -2.20 -0.48
N ALA A 15 16.48 -1.76 0.76
CA ALA A 15 16.80 -2.55 1.95
C ALA A 15 15.79 -3.69 2.23
N TRP A 16 14.58 -3.57 1.69
CA TRP A 16 13.49 -4.54 1.85
C TRP A 16 13.35 -5.43 0.61
N ARG A 17 12.77 -6.62 0.76
CA ARG A 17 12.54 -7.58 -0.33
C ARG A 17 11.14 -7.42 -0.95
N ILE A 18 10.18 -7.05 -0.11
CA ILE A 18 8.78 -6.86 -0.49
C ILE A 18 8.18 -5.70 0.31
N LYS A 19 7.38 -4.86 -0.34
CA LYS A 19 6.61 -3.80 0.28
C LYS A 19 5.14 -4.21 0.31
N LEU A 20 4.57 -4.41 1.48
CA LEU A 20 3.17 -4.78 1.69
C LEU A 20 2.30 -3.52 1.82
N LEU A 21 1.32 -3.38 0.93
CA LEU A 21 0.32 -2.31 0.99
C LEU A 21 -0.88 -2.80 1.81
N TYR A 22 -1.18 -2.13 2.92
CA TYR A 22 -2.24 -2.53 3.85
C TYR A 22 -3.14 -1.36 4.23
N ASP A 23 -4.37 -1.67 4.62
CA ASP A 23 -5.35 -0.69 5.11
C ASP A 23 -5.26 -0.57 6.64
N GLY A 24 -4.71 0.53 7.14
CA GLY A 24 -4.55 0.81 8.57
C GLY A 24 -5.87 1.04 9.31
N ASP A 25 -6.95 1.38 8.61
CA ASP A 25 -8.27 1.55 9.21
C ASP A 25 -9.03 0.21 9.31
N CYS A 26 -8.47 -0.89 8.81
CA CYS A 26 -9.07 -2.21 8.88
C CYS A 26 -8.49 -3.03 10.06
N PRO A 27 -9.28 -3.32 11.11
CA PRO A 27 -8.78 -4.05 12.28
C PRO A 27 -8.23 -5.44 11.98
N LEU A 28 -8.74 -6.13 10.96
CA LEU A 28 -8.20 -7.42 10.53
C LEU A 28 -6.85 -7.27 9.83
N CYS A 29 -6.71 -6.27 8.96
CA CYS A 29 -5.44 -5.98 8.30
C CYS A 29 -4.37 -5.57 9.32
N LEU A 30 -4.71 -4.76 10.31
CA LEU A 30 -3.78 -4.40 11.39
C LEU A 30 -3.32 -5.59 12.22
N ARG A 31 -4.22 -6.53 12.56
CA ARG A 31 -3.84 -7.76 13.28
C ARG A 31 -2.82 -8.58 12.49
N GLU A 32 -3.06 -8.77 11.19
CA GLU A 32 -2.15 -9.47 10.29
C GLU A 32 -0.80 -8.74 10.20
N VAL A 33 -0.79 -7.44 9.92
CA VAL A 33 0.44 -6.64 9.82
C VAL A 33 1.25 -6.67 11.11
N ASN A 34 0.60 -6.61 12.27
CA ASN A 34 1.29 -6.70 13.56
C ASN A 34 1.91 -8.08 13.79
N PHE A 35 1.26 -9.16 13.35
CA PHE A 35 1.86 -10.49 13.34
C PHE A 35 3.07 -10.55 12.41
N LEU A 36 2.95 -10.06 11.18
CA LEU A 36 4.03 -10.05 10.19
C LEU A 36 5.23 -9.20 10.65
N ARG A 37 5.01 -8.05 11.29
CA ARG A 37 6.06 -7.23 11.89
C ARG A 37 6.83 -7.97 12.98
N LYS A 38 6.12 -8.70 13.86
CA LYS A 38 6.75 -9.54 14.89
C LYS A 38 7.58 -10.66 14.26
N GLN A 39 7.07 -11.26 13.19
CA GLN A 39 7.76 -12.33 12.48
C GLN A 39 8.98 -11.82 11.69
N ASP A 40 8.92 -10.60 11.15
CA ASP A 40 10.08 -9.95 10.51
C ASP A 40 11.21 -9.73 11.53
N ASN A 41 10.86 -9.53 12.81
CA ASN A 41 11.79 -9.50 13.94
C ASN A 41 12.96 -8.52 13.73
N GLY A 42 12.65 -7.34 13.18
CA GLY A 42 13.62 -6.28 12.94
C GLY A 42 14.58 -6.50 11.77
N ARG A 43 14.39 -7.55 10.96
CA ARG A 43 15.22 -7.82 9.77
C ARG A 43 15.01 -6.80 8.65
N GLY A 44 13.85 -6.14 8.61
CA GLY A 44 13.52 -5.15 7.58
C GLY A 44 13.25 -5.78 6.21
N LEU A 45 12.89 -7.07 6.16
CA LEU A 45 12.65 -7.76 4.89
C LEU A 45 11.35 -7.28 4.23
N ILE A 46 10.41 -6.80 5.04
CA ILE A 46 9.12 -6.26 4.59
C ILE A 46 9.06 -4.77 4.91
N ALA A 47 8.84 -3.95 3.88
CA ALA A 47 8.36 -2.58 4.07
C ALA A 47 6.84 -2.61 4.22
N PHE A 48 6.29 -1.92 5.21
CA PHE A 48 4.84 -1.85 5.42
C PHE A 48 4.36 -0.44 5.08
N THR A 49 3.43 -0.32 4.14
CA THR A 49 2.86 0.96 3.73
C THR A 49 1.37 0.97 3.98
N ASP A 50 0.94 1.92 4.80
CA ASP A 50 -0.47 2.16 5.08
C ASP A 50 -1.10 2.96 3.94
N ILE A 51 -2.10 2.40 3.28
CA ILE A 51 -2.83 3.06 2.20
C ILE A 51 -3.87 4.04 2.72
N ALA A 52 -4.28 3.92 3.99
CA ALA A 52 -5.23 4.84 4.61
C ALA A 52 -4.59 6.20 4.94
N ALA A 53 -3.25 6.26 5.01
CA ALA A 53 -2.51 7.48 5.26
C ALA A 53 -2.77 8.54 4.17
N ASP A 54 -2.78 9.81 4.58
CA ASP A 54 -3.12 10.93 3.69
C ASP A 54 -2.01 11.26 2.70
N ASP A 55 -0.77 10.94 3.06
CA ASP A 55 0.43 11.07 2.23
C ASP A 55 0.68 9.84 1.33
N TYR A 56 -0.22 8.87 1.29
CA TYR A 56 -0.11 7.72 0.38
C TYR A 56 -0.04 8.18 -1.09
N SER A 57 1.10 7.87 -1.73
CA SER A 57 1.37 8.17 -3.15
C SER A 57 1.44 6.89 -3.99
N PRO A 58 0.67 6.78 -5.10
CA PRO A 58 0.80 5.64 -6.02
C PRO A 58 2.18 5.52 -6.65
N GLU A 59 2.86 6.65 -6.89
CA GLU A 59 4.17 6.72 -7.54
C GLU A 59 5.25 5.96 -6.76
N ASP A 60 5.22 6.08 -5.43
CA ASP A 60 6.15 5.38 -4.54
C ASP A 60 5.78 3.89 -4.34
N ASN A 61 4.59 3.49 -4.81
CA ASN A 61 3.97 2.21 -4.48
C ASN A 61 3.58 1.41 -5.72
N GLY A 62 4.43 1.47 -6.76
CA GLY A 62 4.30 0.63 -7.97
C GLY A 62 3.14 1.05 -8.87
N GLY A 63 2.66 2.29 -8.77
CA GLY A 63 1.54 2.81 -9.53
C GLY A 63 0.16 2.36 -9.01
N VAL A 64 0.09 1.73 -7.83
CA VAL A 64 -1.18 1.25 -7.27
C VAL A 64 -1.94 2.42 -6.65
N ASP A 65 -3.01 2.87 -7.31
CA ASP A 65 -3.85 3.94 -6.78
C ASP A 65 -4.65 3.49 -5.53
N PHE A 66 -5.14 4.45 -4.75
CA PHE A 66 -5.84 4.17 -3.50
C PHE A 66 -7.10 3.31 -3.71
N ALA A 67 -7.89 3.56 -4.76
CA ALA A 67 -9.12 2.79 -5.00
C ALA A 67 -8.79 1.33 -5.35
N THR A 68 -7.76 1.11 -6.17
CA THR A 68 -7.23 -0.21 -6.51
C THR A 68 -6.70 -0.93 -5.27
N ALA A 69 -5.88 -0.26 -4.45
CA ALA A 69 -5.33 -0.82 -3.21
C ALA A 69 -6.42 -1.14 -2.17
N MET A 70 -7.52 -0.36 -2.16
CA MET A 70 -8.67 -0.63 -1.30
C MET A 70 -9.54 -1.79 -1.80
N GLY A 71 -9.54 -2.06 -3.11
CA GLY A 71 -10.31 -3.16 -3.69
C GLY A 71 -9.72 -4.54 -3.36
N ARG A 72 -8.40 -4.68 -3.39
CA ARG A 72 -7.69 -5.95 -3.18
C ARG A 72 -6.33 -5.74 -2.50
N ILE A 73 -5.80 -6.76 -1.83
CA ILE A 73 -4.45 -6.68 -1.27
C ILE A 73 -3.40 -6.63 -2.37
N HIS A 74 -2.36 -5.81 -2.16
CA HIS A 74 -1.25 -5.63 -3.08
C HIS A 74 0.10 -5.64 -2.33
N ALA A 75 1.15 -6.02 -3.04
CA ALA A 75 2.52 -5.81 -2.61
C ALA A 75 3.42 -5.48 -3.80
N VAL A 76 4.51 -4.76 -3.54
CA VAL A 76 5.51 -4.38 -4.53
C VAL A 76 6.82 -5.08 -4.19
N LYS A 77 7.35 -5.88 -5.12
CA LYS A 77 8.67 -6.50 -4.96
C LYS A 77 9.78 -5.46 -5.13
N ALA A 78 10.99 -5.76 -4.65
CA ALA A 78 12.14 -4.88 -4.81
C ALA A 78 12.52 -4.56 -6.29
N ASP A 79 12.09 -5.42 -7.23
CA ASP A 79 12.24 -5.20 -8.67
C ASP A 79 11.16 -4.28 -9.28
N GLY A 80 10.23 -3.77 -8.47
CA GLY A 80 9.12 -2.92 -8.90
C GLY A 80 7.87 -3.68 -9.36
N THR A 81 7.91 -5.01 -9.47
CA THR A 81 6.72 -5.80 -9.85
C THR A 81 5.64 -5.69 -8.78
N VAL A 82 4.41 -5.44 -9.21
CA VAL A 82 3.22 -5.48 -8.36
C VAL A 82 2.61 -6.88 -8.38
N ILE A 83 2.32 -7.42 -7.19
CA ILE A 83 1.58 -8.66 -7.00
C ILE A 83 0.31 -8.39 -6.18
N GLN A 84 -0.69 -9.27 -6.28
CA GLN A 84 -2.02 -9.05 -5.69
C GLN A 84 -2.66 -10.35 -5.20
N ASN A 85 -3.74 -10.23 -4.43
CA ASN A 85 -4.55 -11.35 -3.91
C ASN A 85 -3.70 -12.32 -3.08
N VAL A 86 -3.96 -13.62 -3.20
CA VAL A 86 -3.34 -14.69 -2.43
C VAL A 86 -1.82 -14.74 -2.65
N ASP A 87 -1.35 -14.31 -3.82
CA ASP A 87 0.08 -14.26 -4.12
C ASP A 87 0.85 -13.32 -3.19
N VAL A 88 0.22 -12.23 -2.73
CA VAL A 88 0.81 -11.34 -1.71
C VAL A 88 1.14 -12.12 -0.45
N PHE A 89 0.20 -12.90 0.08
CA PHE A 89 0.43 -13.68 1.29
C PHE A 89 1.48 -14.76 1.08
N ARG A 90 1.43 -15.48 -0.06
CA ARG A 90 2.44 -16.49 -0.40
C ARG A 90 3.85 -15.91 -0.39
N GLN A 91 4.05 -14.76 -1.03
CA GLN A 91 5.36 -14.14 -1.18
C GLN A 91 5.84 -13.49 0.13
N VAL A 92 4.95 -12.83 0.87
CA VAL A 92 5.26 -12.25 2.19
C VAL A 92 5.68 -13.34 3.19
N TYR A 93 4.94 -14.45 3.26
CA TYR A 93 5.27 -15.55 4.15
C TYR A 93 6.55 -16.27 3.74
N ASP A 94 6.80 -16.42 2.43
CA ASP A 94 8.07 -16.93 1.90
C ASP A 94 9.25 -16.06 2.31
N VAL A 95 9.14 -14.74 2.16
CA VAL A 95 10.19 -13.78 2.57
C VAL A 95 10.50 -13.91 4.06
N LEU A 96 9.49 -14.16 4.89
CA LEU A 96 9.64 -14.33 6.34
C LEU A 96 10.15 -15.71 6.76
N GLY A 97 10.22 -16.68 5.85
CA GLY A 97 10.64 -18.06 6.13
C GLY A 97 9.52 -18.98 6.65
N ILE A 98 8.26 -18.55 6.56
CA ILE A 98 7.06 -19.31 7.00
C ILE A 98 6.13 -19.66 5.84
N GLY A 99 6.67 -19.64 4.62
CA GLY A 99 5.95 -19.95 3.37
C GLY A 99 5.29 -21.33 3.31
N TRP A 100 5.76 -22.29 4.13
CA TRP A 100 5.23 -23.65 4.19
C TRP A 100 3.72 -23.70 4.52
N ILE A 101 3.20 -22.72 5.26
CA ILE A 101 1.77 -22.58 5.57
C ILE A 101 0.94 -22.43 4.29
N TYR A 102 1.50 -21.76 3.27
CA TYR A 102 0.84 -21.51 2.00
C TYR A 102 1.22 -22.52 0.90
N ALA A 103 2.11 -23.48 1.18
CA ALA A 103 2.53 -24.47 0.19
C ALA A 103 1.35 -25.23 -0.48
N PRO A 104 0.30 -25.66 0.25
CA PRO A 104 -0.84 -26.35 -0.36
C PRO A 104 -1.58 -25.48 -1.39
N THR A 105 -1.61 -24.16 -1.20
CA THR A 105 -2.31 -23.24 -2.10
C THR A 105 -1.62 -23.09 -3.47
N ARG A 106 -0.41 -23.59 -3.64
CA ARG A 106 0.35 -23.56 -4.91
C ARG A 106 -0.02 -24.70 -5.85
N TRP A 107 -0.82 -25.67 -5.40
CA TRP A 107 -1.25 -26.77 -6.25
C TRP A 107 -2.13 -26.24 -7.39
N PRO A 108 -1.85 -26.57 -8.67
CA PRO A 108 -2.63 -26.09 -9.82
C PRO A 108 -4.15 -26.31 -9.74
N LEU A 109 -4.64 -27.29 -8.97
CA LEU A 109 -6.07 -27.50 -8.74
C LEU A 109 -6.66 -26.60 -7.64
N LEU A 110 -5.86 -26.28 -6.62
CA LEU A 110 -6.32 -25.52 -5.45
C LEU A 110 -6.16 -24.01 -5.65
N GLY A 111 -5.19 -23.57 -6.45
CA GLY A 111 -4.92 -22.16 -6.71
C GLY A 111 -6.17 -21.36 -7.14
N PRO A 112 -6.85 -21.76 -8.23
CA PRO A 112 -8.04 -21.04 -8.72
C PRO A 112 -9.18 -21.00 -7.71
N LEU A 113 -9.38 -22.07 -6.93
CA LEU A 113 -10.42 -22.12 -5.90
C LEU A 113 -10.11 -21.15 -4.76
N VAL A 114 -8.86 -21.10 -4.29
CA VAL A 114 -8.46 -20.19 -3.22
C VAL A 114 -8.55 -18.73 -3.68
N ASP A 115 -8.15 -18.43 -4.92
CA ASP A 115 -8.29 -17.08 -5.48
C ASP A 115 -9.76 -16.66 -5.61
N TRP A 116 -10.65 -17.58 -5.96
CA TRP A 116 -12.09 -17.34 -5.99
C TRP A 116 -12.66 -17.07 -4.60
N VAL A 117 -12.36 -17.92 -3.62
CA VAL A 117 -12.78 -17.72 -2.21
C VAL A 117 -12.25 -16.39 -1.67
N TYR A 118 -11.01 -16.04 -1.98
CA TYR A 118 -10.42 -14.76 -1.59
C TYR A 118 -11.16 -13.57 -2.20
N GLY A 119 -11.59 -13.68 -3.47
CA GLY A 119 -12.40 -12.66 -4.12
C GLY A 119 -13.72 -12.39 -3.38
N LEU A 120 -14.41 -13.43 -2.92
CA LEU A 120 -15.62 -13.27 -2.10
C LEU A 120 -15.30 -12.57 -0.78
N TRP A 121 -14.24 -13.02 -0.09
CA TRP A 121 -13.82 -12.41 1.16
C TRP A 121 -13.47 -10.93 1.00
N ALA A 122 -12.72 -10.58 -0.04
CA ALA A 122 -12.32 -9.19 -0.32
C ALA A 122 -13.54 -8.27 -0.48
N ASN A 123 -14.60 -8.76 -1.14
CA ASN A 123 -15.85 -8.01 -1.32
C ASN A 123 -16.65 -7.88 -0.02
N TRP A 124 -16.60 -8.89 0.85
CA TRP A 124 -17.32 -8.89 2.13
C TRP A 124 -16.54 -8.25 3.27
N ARG A 125 -15.22 -8.07 3.15
CA ARG A 125 -14.36 -7.65 4.25
C ARG A 125 -14.82 -6.34 4.88
N LEU A 126 -15.25 -5.37 4.07
CA LEU A 126 -15.70 -4.07 4.58
C LEU A 126 -16.94 -4.26 5.48
N ALA A 127 -17.93 -5.01 5.02
CA ALA A 127 -19.13 -5.30 5.81
C ALA A 127 -18.81 -6.12 7.08
N VAL A 128 -17.98 -7.17 6.95
CA VAL A 128 -17.61 -8.06 8.06
C VAL A 128 -16.79 -7.33 9.13
N THR A 129 -16.03 -6.31 8.75
CA THR A 129 -15.22 -5.50 9.67
C THR A 129 -15.92 -4.24 10.15
N GLY A 130 -17.20 -4.06 9.81
CA GLY A 130 -17.99 -2.88 10.22
C GLY A 130 -17.56 -1.58 9.53
N ARG A 131 -16.85 -1.66 8.41
CA ARG A 131 -16.41 -0.49 7.63
C ARG A 131 -17.50 0.04 6.70
N PRO A 132 -17.49 1.36 6.41
CA PRO A 132 -18.33 1.94 5.37
C PRO A 132 -18.08 1.32 3.99
N SER A 133 -19.00 1.58 3.05
CA SER A 133 -18.83 1.15 1.66
C SER A 133 -17.59 1.78 1.02
N LEU A 134 -17.00 1.11 0.02
CA LEU A 134 -15.85 1.64 -0.71
C LEU A 134 -16.12 3.06 -1.25
N LYS A 135 -17.33 3.32 -1.75
CA LYS A 135 -17.73 4.66 -2.25
C LYS A 135 -17.67 5.72 -1.15
N THR A 136 -18.11 5.38 0.06
CA THR A 136 -18.06 6.27 1.22
C THR A 136 -16.63 6.56 1.62
N ILE A 137 -15.76 5.54 1.68
CA ILE A 137 -14.35 5.68 2.03
C ILE A 137 -13.63 6.60 1.01
N LEU A 138 -13.92 6.43 -0.29
CA LEU A 138 -13.36 7.29 -1.34
C LEU A 138 -13.81 8.75 -1.17
N ALA A 139 -15.11 8.98 -0.99
CA ALA A 139 -15.65 10.33 -0.79
C ALA A 139 -15.11 11.00 0.49
N GLU A 140 -14.97 10.25 1.59
CA GLU A 140 -14.39 10.74 2.84
C GLU A 140 -12.92 11.11 2.67
N ARG A 141 -12.15 10.30 1.93
CA ARG A 141 -10.75 10.59 1.61
C ARG A 141 -10.64 11.85 0.75
N GLU A 142 -11.43 11.96 -0.32
CA GLU A 142 -11.46 13.16 -1.17
C GLU A 142 -11.81 14.42 -0.36
N ALA A 143 -12.82 14.35 0.50
CA ALA A 143 -13.21 15.45 1.36
C ALA A 143 -12.10 15.83 2.36
N ARG A 144 -11.38 14.85 2.91
CA ARG A 144 -10.27 15.09 3.85
C ARG A 144 -9.08 15.74 3.15
N LEU A 145 -8.70 15.24 1.98
CA LEU A 145 -7.61 15.80 1.18
C LEU A 145 -7.97 17.21 0.65
N GLY A 146 -9.23 17.43 0.24
CA GLY A 146 -9.73 18.74 -0.19
C GLY A 146 -9.78 19.79 0.92
N LYS A 147 -10.02 19.40 2.18
CA LYS A 147 -9.92 20.29 3.35
C LYS A 147 -8.48 20.75 3.61
N GLY A 148 -7.48 19.95 3.25
CA GLY A 148 -6.07 20.35 3.28
C GLY A 148 -5.70 21.45 2.27
N CYS A 149 -6.46 21.57 1.18
CA CYS A 149 -6.34 22.65 0.19
C CYS A 149 -7.16 23.91 0.55
N GLY A 150 -7.95 23.87 1.63
CA GLY A 150 -8.97 24.86 1.95
C GLY A 150 -8.67 25.71 3.17
N ASN A 151 -7.60 26.53 3.15
CA ASN A 151 -7.62 27.84 3.81
C ASN A 151 -6.54 28.81 3.28
N PRO A 152 -6.86 29.76 2.39
CA PRO A 152 -5.98 30.89 2.10
C PRO A 152 -6.09 32.05 3.12
N ALA A 153 -6.71 31.85 4.28
CA ALA A 153 -6.86 32.89 5.29
C ALA A 153 -6.55 32.38 6.71
N ILE A 154 -5.26 32.35 7.07
CA ILE A 154 -4.70 32.81 8.36
C ILE A 154 -3.18 32.88 8.10
N GLY A 155 -2.62 34.09 8.20
CA GLY A 155 -1.29 34.44 7.70
C GLY A 155 -0.10 33.95 8.53
N SER A 156 1.08 34.13 7.91
CA SER A 156 2.44 34.24 8.48
C SER A 156 2.86 33.11 9.43
N ASP A 157 3.79 32.21 9.11
CA ASP A 157 5.12 32.46 8.55
C ASP A 157 5.65 31.26 7.75
N SER A 158 6.68 31.54 6.96
CA SER A 158 7.41 30.68 6.05
C SER A 158 7.76 29.28 6.59
N GLU A 159 7.10 28.25 6.07
CA GLU A 159 7.76 26.97 5.84
C GLU A 159 7.13 26.31 4.61
N ALA A 160 7.98 25.74 3.76
CA ALA A 160 7.69 25.32 2.41
C ALA A 160 6.34 24.61 2.28
N VAL A 161 5.41 25.23 1.52
CA VAL A 161 4.29 24.49 0.95
C VAL A 161 4.92 23.45 0.03
N ASP A 162 4.94 22.21 0.50
CA ASP A 162 5.42 21.05 -0.25
C ASP A 162 4.81 21.09 -1.65
N GLU A 163 5.67 21.15 -2.67
CA GLU A 163 5.26 21.32 -4.08
C GLU A 163 4.32 20.18 -4.51
N SER A 164 4.42 19.03 -3.83
CA SER A 164 3.54 17.87 -3.97
C SER A 164 2.13 18.10 -3.38
N VAL A 165 1.97 18.88 -2.30
CA VAL A 165 0.64 19.39 -1.85
C VAL A 165 0.07 20.42 -2.82
N ALA A 166 0.89 21.35 -3.31
CA ALA A 166 0.43 22.37 -4.25
C ALA A 166 -0.02 21.79 -5.62
N ASN A 167 0.65 20.76 -6.11
CA ASN A 167 0.27 20.06 -7.35
C ASN A 167 -1.00 19.22 -7.17
N ARG A 168 -1.25 18.67 -5.97
CA ARG A 168 -2.48 17.92 -5.65
C ARG A 168 -3.75 18.79 -5.63
N CYS A 169 -3.63 20.09 -5.38
CA CYS A 169 -4.77 21.02 -5.35
C CYS A 169 -5.13 21.63 -6.73
N ARG A 170 -4.48 21.22 -7.83
CA ARG A 170 -4.63 21.85 -9.17
C ARG A 170 -5.41 20.98 -10.19
N ILE A 171 -6.16 19.97 -9.73
CA ILE A 171 -7.04 19.15 -10.60
C ILE A 171 -8.42 19.80 -10.69
#